data_AF-A0A3D4PNK3-F1
#
_entry.id   AF-A0A3D4PNK3-F1
#
_cell.length_a   1.000
_cell.length_b   1.000
_cell.length_c   1.000
_cell.angle_alpha   90.00
_cell.angle_beta   90.00
_cell.angle_gamma   90.00
#
_symmetry.space_group_name_H-M   'P 1'
#
loop_
_entity.id
_entity.type
_entity.pdbx_description
1 polymer ?
#
loop_
_entity_poly.entity_id
_entity_poly.type
_entity_poly.pdbx_seq_one_letter_code
_entity_poly.pdbx_strand_id
1 'polypeptide(L)'
;MDLTSIQLDRAIGTVLASAAGDALGSQYEFGPALPDAVTPRFGRGVFGHAPGEWTDDTSMAIPILDVLARGDRIDDAASREEIVGRWIGWARTAKDVGAQTRTVLSRIPATFTEADARTAAREVHEQAGRSGGNGALMRTGPLALGYLNRP
;
A
#
# COMPACT_ATOMS: atom_id res chain seq x y z
N MET A 1 13.66 -17.16 10.37
CA MET A 1 12.32 -17.34 10.97
C MET A 1 11.83 -18.66 10.44
N ASP A 2 11.60 -19.64 11.31
CA ASP A 2 11.21 -20.97 10.88
C ASP A 2 9.68 -21.06 10.96
N LEU A 3 9.02 -20.78 9.83
CA LEU A 3 7.57 -20.92 9.70
C LEU A 3 7.22 -22.37 9.41
N THR A 4 6.17 -22.88 10.05
CA THR A 4 5.54 -24.13 9.60
C THR A 4 4.97 -23.96 8.20
N SER A 5 4.73 -25.07 7.48
CA SER A 5 4.10 -25.03 6.16
C SER A 5 2.76 -24.30 6.17
N ILE A 6 1.94 -24.48 7.22
CA ILE A 6 0.65 -23.80 7.38
C ILE A 6 0.83 -22.29 7.59
N GLN A 7 1.83 -21.87 8.37
CA GLN A 7 2.10 -20.44 8.58
C GLN A 7 2.64 -19.78 7.31
N LEU A 8 3.52 -20.48 6.59
CA LEU A 8 4.04 -19.99 5.31
C LEU A 8 2.93 -19.85 4.27
N ASP A 9 2.06 -20.85 4.15
CA ASP A 9 0.89 -20.81 3.25
C ASP A 9 -0.02 -19.61 3.56
N ARG A 10 -0.30 -19.35 4.85
CA ARG A 10 -1.06 -18.17 5.28
C ARG A 10 -0.36 -16.86 4.97
N ALA A 11 0.96 -16.78 5.18
CA ALA A 11 1.73 -15.57 4.88
C ALA A 11 1.71 -15.24 3.38
N ILE A 12 1.89 -16.26 2.53
CA ILE A 12 1.76 -16.13 1.07
C ILE A 12 0.34 -15.72 0.71
N GLY A 13 -0.66 -16.41 1.28
CA GLY A 13 -2.07 -16.12 1.09
C GLY A 13 -2.45 -14.69 1.45
N THR A 14 -1.90 -14.12 2.52
CA THR A 14 -2.13 -12.71 2.90
C THR A 14 -1.71 -11.74 1.80
N VAL A 15 -0.53 -11.94 1.20
CA VAL A 15 -0.04 -11.06 0.12
C VAL A 15 -0.85 -11.26 -1.15
N LEU A 16 -1.04 -12.51 -1.58
CA LEU A 16 -1.74 -12.82 -2.83
C LEU A 16 -3.22 -12.46 -2.77
N ALA A 17 -3.91 -12.74 -1.66
CA ALA A 17 -5.31 -12.41 -1.49
C ALA A 17 -5.54 -10.90 -1.38
N SER A 18 -4.60 -10.15 -0.77
CA SER A 18 -4.67 -8.68 -0.77
C SER A 18 -4.60 -8.13 -2.19
N ALA A 19 -3.64 -8.61 -3.00
CA ALA A 19 -3.49 -8.15 -4.38
C ALA A 19 -4.65 -8.59 -5.29
N ALA A 20 -5.15 -9.82 -5.11
CA ALA A 20 -6.32 -10.29 -5.82
C ALA A 20 -7.59 -9.51 -5.43
N GLY A 21 -7.75 -9.19 -4.14
CA GLY A 21 -8.87 -8.42 -3.62
C GLY A 21 -8.88 -6.98 -4.13
N ASP A 22 -7.73 -6.33 -4.13
CA ASP A 22 -7.49 -5.02 -4.77
C ASP A 22 -7.93 -5.05 -6.24
N ALA A 23 -7.33 -5.93 -7.05
CA ALA A 23 -7.64 -6.01 -8.47
C ALA A 23 -9.12 -6.34 -8.75
N LEU A 24 -9.73 -7.21 -7.95
CA LEU A 24 -11.15 -7.59 -8.06
C LEU A 24 -12.08 -6.42 -7.72
N GLY A 25 -11.77 -5.71 -6.63
CA GLY A 25 -12.55 -4.61 -6.10
C GLY A 25 -12.51 -3.34 -6.93
N SER A 26 -11.41 -3.10 -7.66
CA SER A 26 -11.12 -1.85 -8.38
C SER A 26 -12.20 -1.36 -9.37
N GLN A 27 -13.03 -2.26 -9.93
CA GLN A 27 -14.11 -1.87 -10.85
C GLN A 27 -15.39 -1.43 -10.12
N TYR A 28 -15.53 -1.82 -8.85
CA TYR A 28 -16.70 -1.58 -8.02
C TYR A 28 -16.52 -0.36 -7.11
N GLU A 29 -15.35 0.27 -7.16
CA GLU A 29 -15.03 1.46 -6.38
C GLU A 29 -16.03 2.59 -6.65
N PHE A 30 -16.44 3.30 -5.59
CA PHE A 30 -17.48 4.33 -5.61
C PHE A 30 -18.89 3.86 -6.03
N GLY A 31 -19.06 2.57 -6.33
CA GLY A 31 -20.34 1.94 -6.62
C GLY A 31 -21.12 1.59 -5.34
N PRO A 32 -22.40 1.21 -5.49
CA PRO A 32 -23.18 0.66 -4.39
C PRO A 32 -22.62 -0.71 -3.96
N ALA A 33 -22.96 -1.12 -2.73
CA ALA A 33 -22.69 -2.49 -2.29
C ALA A 33 -23.33 -3.50 -3.24
N LEU A 34 -22.59 -4.56 -3.56
CA LEU A 34 -23.12 -5.66 -4.37
C LEU A 34 -24.09 -6.50 -3.52
N PRO A 35 -25.21 -6.95 -4.09
CA PRO A 35 -26.07 -7.94 -3.43
C PRO A 35 -25.32 -9.27 -3.20
N ASP A 36 -25.63 -9.98 -2.12
CA ASP A 36 -24.97 -11.25 -1.75
C ASP A 36 -25.04 -12.34 -2.85
N ALA A 37 -26.08 -12.28 -3.70
CA ALA A 37 -26.26 -13.21 -4.81
C ALA A 37 -25.29 -12.95 -5.99
N VAL A 38 -24.60 -11.81 -6.01
CA VAL A 38 -23.67 -11.43 -7.07
C VAL A 38 -22.29 -11.95 -6.75
N THR A 39 -21.75 -12.81 -7.61
CA THR A 39 -20.34 -13.18 -7.58
C THR A 39 -19.50 -12.10 -8.28
N PRO A 40 -18.59 -11.40 -7.59
CA PRO A 40 -17.70 -10.43 -8.21
C PRO A 40 -16.81 -11.10 -9.28
N ARG A 41 -16.45 -10.36 -10.32
CA ARG A 41 -15.60 -10.85 -11.42
C ARG A 41 -14.52 -9.83 -11.67
N PHE A 42 -13.35 -10.20 -12.18
CA PHE A 42 -12.36 -9.22 -12.61
C PHE A 42 -12.87 -8.42 -13.82
N GLY A 43 -12.63 -7.12 -13.81
CA GLY A 43 -13.07 -6.18 -14.83
C GLY A 43 -12.11 -5.00 -14.92
N ARG A 44 -12.40 -4.08 -15.83
CA ARG A 44 -11.62 -2.84 -15.95
C ARG A 44 -11.90 -1.96 -14.73
N GLY A 45 -10.87 -1.58 -13.98
CA GLY A 45 -11.00 -0.71 -12.81
C GLY A 45 -11.49 0.69 -13.17
N VAL A 46 -12.06 1.41 -12.20
CA VAL A 46 -12.65 2.76 -12.39
C VAL A 46 -11.65 3.73 -13.04
N PHE A 47 -10.39 3.65 -12.64
CA PHE A 47 -9.30 4.48 -13.17
C PHE A 47 -8.60 3.90 -14.42
N GLY A 48 -9.17 2.86 -15.04
CA GLY A 48 -8.68 2.29 -16.29
C GLY A 48 -7.65 1.16 -16.15
N HIS A 49 -7.44 0.64 -14.94
CA HIS A 49 -6.69 -0.60 -14.69
C HIS A 49 -7.30 -1.76 -15.52
N ALA A 50 -6.46 -2.58 -16.15
CA ALA A 50 -6.89 -3.74 -16.92
C ALA A 50 -7.50 -4.82 -15.99
N PRO A 51 -8.29 -5.76 -16.54
CA PRO A 51 -8.78 -6.88 -15.73
C PRO A 51 -7.64 -7.65 -15.04
N GLY A 52 -7.67 -7.70 -13.72
CA GLY A 52 -6.63 -8.34 -12.89
C GLY A 52 -5.42 -7.45 -12.57
N GLU A 53 -5.39 -6.21 -13.06
CA GLU A 53 -4.40 -5.21 -12.66
C GLU A 53 -4.81 -4.60 -11.31
N TRP A 54 -3.88 -4.62 -10.36
CA TRP A 54 -4.02 -4.08 -9.01
C TRP A 54 -3.71 -2.56 -8.97
N THR A 55 -4.21 -1.88 -7.94
CA THR A 55 -4.16 -0.42 -7.78
C THR A 55 -3.07 0.04 -6.79
N ASP A 56 -3.30 1.15 -6.11
CA ASP A 56 -2.44 1.75 -5.10
C ASP A 56 -2.26 0.88 -3.84
N ASP A 57 -3.27 0.13 -3.41
CA ASP A 57 -3.16 -0.80 -2.26
C ASP A 57 -1.95 -1.72 -2.43
N THR A 58 -1.90 -2.46 -3.55
CA THR A 58 -0.80 -3.39 -3.85
C THR A 58 0.46 -2.64 -4.26
N SER A 59 0.35 -1.60 -5.10
CA SER A 59 1.52 -0.85 -5.57
C SER A 59 2.33 -0.25 -4.42
N MET A 60 1.66 0.21 -3.38
CA MET A 60 2.32 0.78 -2.20
C MET A 60 2.79 -0.28 -1.21
N ALA A 61 2.23 -1.49 -1.25
CA ALA A 61 2.68 -2.65 -0.46
C ALA A 61 3.99 -3.27 -0.99
N ILE A 62 4.22 -3.25 -2.31
CA ILE A 62 5.40 -3.88 -2.94
C ILE A 62 6.74 -3.35 -2.38
N PRO A 63 6.99 -2.04 -2.27
CA PRO A 63 8.24 -1.55 -1.67
C PRO A 63 8.48 -2.00 -0.23
N ILE A 64 7.41 -2.18 0.55
CA ILE A 64 7.50 -2.70 1.92
C ILE A 64 7.92 -4.17 1.89
N LEU A 65 7.29 -4.97 1.03
CA LEU A 65 7.64 -6.39 0.86
C LEU A 65 9.08 -6.58 0.43
N ASP A 66 9.57 -5.77 -0.52
CA ASP A 66 10.94 -5.88 -1.02
C ASP A 66 11.97 -5.59 0.09
N VAL A 67 11.77 -4.53 0.88
CA VAL A 67 12.63 -4.20 2.03
C VAL A 67 12.65 -5.36 3.03
N LEU A 68 11.47 -5.89 3.39
CA LEU A 68 11.36 -7.00 4.35
C LEU A 68 11.97 -8.30 3.80
N ALA A 69 11.83 -8.57 2.51
CA ALA A 69 12.38 -9.75 1.85
C ALA A 69 13.92 -9.74 1.82
N ARG A 70 14.55 -8.56 1.81
CA ARG A 70 16.01 -8.42 1.97
C ARG A 70 16.48 -8.66 3.41
N GLY A 71 15.56 -8.71 4.39
CA GLY A 71 15.86 -8.84 5.81
C GLY A 71 16.15 -7.51 6.51
N ASP A 72 15.89 -6.39 5.84
CA ASP A 72 16.07 -5.05 6.41
C ASP A 72 14.94 -4.73 7.41
N ARG A 73 15.18 -3.76 8.30
CA ARG A 73 14.17 -3.38 9.29
C ARG A 73 13.37 -2.16 8.82
N ILE A 74 12.05 -2.21 8.99
CA ILE A 74 11.19 -1.08 8.59
C ILE A 74 11.40 0.17 9.45
N ASP A 75 11.92 0.00 10.67
CA ASP A 75 12.26 1.08 11.57
C ASP A 75 13.64 1.71 11.27
N ASP A 76 14.36 1.24 10.26
CA ASP A 76 15.56 1.92 9.77
C ASP A 76 15.17 3.11 8.88
N ALA A 77 15.81 4.27 9.09
CA ALA A 77 15.49 5.48 8.34
C ALA A 77 15.72 5.30 6.83
N ALA A 78 16.80 4.61 6.46
CA ALA A 78 17.12 4.30 5.06
C ALA A 78 16.03 3.45 4.38
N SER A 79 15.48 2.46 5.07
CA SER A 79 14.40 1.62 4.55
C SER A 79 13.12 2.41 4.29
N ARG A 80 12.75 3.31 5.21
CA ARG A 80 11.57 4.19 5.03
C ARG A 80 11.78 5.21 3.93
N GLU A 81 12.98 5.77 3.83
CA GLU A 81 13.37 6.67 2.73
C GLU A 81 13.28 5.98 1.37
N GLU A 82 13.81 4.75 1.25
CA GLU A 82 13.69 3.95 0.02
C GLU A 82 12.22 3.69 -0.35
N ILE A 83 11.40 3.27 0.62
CA ILE A 83 9.97 3.01 0.41
C ILE A 83 9.25 4.26 -0.10
N VAL A 84 9.46 5.40 0.57
CA VAL A 84 8.85 6.68 0.17
C VAL A 84 9.36 7.10 -1.21
N GLY A 85 10.65 6.92 -1.51
CA GLY A 85 11.23 7.25 -2.81
C GLY A 85 10.60 6.43 -3.93
N ARG A 86 10.33 5.15 -3.68
CA ARG A 86 9.62 4.28 -4.63
C ARG A 86 8.16 4.69 -4.81
N TRP A 87 7.47 5.12 -3.74
CA TRP A 87 6.12 5.68 -3.86
C TRP A 87 6.09 6.99 -4.66
N ILE A 88 7.06 7.89 -4.45
CA ILE A 88 7.19 9.12 -5.26
C ILE A 88 7.40 8.77 -6.73
N GLY A 89 8.28 7.80 -7.02
CA GLY A 89 8.53 7.33 -8.38
C GLY A 89 7.28 6.76 -9.05
N TRP A 90 6.59 5.84 -8.37
CA TRP A 90 5.35 5.23 -8.84
C TRP A 90 4.24 6.26 -9.08
N ALA A 91 4.06 7.22 -8.15
CA ALA A 91 2.99 8.20 -8.20
C ALA A 91 3.04 9.14 -9.43
N ARG A 92 4.20 9.24 -10.10
CA ARG A 92 4.36 10.05 -11.33
C ARG A 92 3.57 9.50 -12.52
N THR A 93 3.35 8.18 -12.57
CA THR A 93 2.67 7.50 -13.68
C THR A 93 1.49 6.65 -13.23
N ALA A 94 1.20 6.63 -11.93
CA ALA A 94 0.09 5.88 -11.36
C ALA A 94 -1.27 6.38 -11.89
N LYS A 95 -2.15 5.43 -12.23
CA LYS A 95 -3.53 5.72 -12.67
C LYS A 95 -4.39 6.28 -11.55
N ASP A 96 -4.11 5.84 -10.33
CA ASP A 96 -4.73 6.38 -9.12
C ASP A 96 -3.73 6.53 -7.98
N VAL A 97 -3.92 7.58 -7.19
CA VAL A 97 -3.24 7.80 -5.91
C VAL A 97 -4.22 8.58 -5.03
N GLY A 98 -4.61 8.01 -3.89
CA GLY A 98 -5.51 8.66 -2.95
C GLY A 98 -5.07 10.10 -2.60
N ALA A 99 -6.04 11.01 -2.48
CA ALA A 99 -5.80 12.46 -2.40
C ALA A 99 -4.84 12.87 -1.27
N GLN A 100 -4.99 12.27 -0.09
CA GLN A 100 -4.09 12.51 1.05
C GLN A 100 -2.67 12.04 0.76
N THR A 101 -2.51 10.82 0.24
CA THR A 101 -1.20 10.27 -0.16
C THR A 101 -0.53 11.17 -1.19
N ARG A 102 -1.27 11.56 -2.24
CA ARG A 102 -0.78 12.48 -3.28
C ARG A 102 -0.31 13.80 -2.69
N THR A 103 -1.06 14.37 -1.76
CA THR A 103 -0.70 15.64 -1.11
C THR A 103 0.59 15.50 -0.31
N VAL A 104 0.74 14.43 0.48
CA VAL A 104 1.99 14.17 1.22
C VAL A 104 3.17 14.04 0.26
N LEU A 105 3.07 13.15 -0.74
CA LEU A 105 4.16 12.91 -1.69
C LEU A 105 4.55 14.17 -2.47
N SER A 106 3.59 15.05 -2.78
CA SER A 106 3.85 16.30 -3.50
C SER A 106 4.62 17.36 -2.70
N ARG A 107 4.64 17.25 -1.36
CA ARG A 107 5.37 18.18 -0.47
C ARG A 107 6.79 17.73 -0.19
N ILE A 108 7.14 16.49 -0.55
CA ILE A 108 8.48 15.96 -0.34
C ILE A 108 9.39 16.49 -1.45
N PRO A 109 10.54 17.11 -1.13
CA PRO A 109 11.47 17.61 -2.13
C PRO A 109 12.08 16.48 -2.96
N ALA A 110 12.59 16.81 -4.16
CA ALA A 110 13.18 15.82 -5.07
C ALA A 110 14.37 15.05 -4.46
N THR A 111 15.18 15.75 -3.68
CA THR A 111 16.18 15.17 -2.78
C THR A 111 15.65 15.34 -1.37
N PHE A 112 15.42 14.23 -0.67
CA PHE A 112 14.80 14.22 0.64
C PHE A 112 15.44 13.16 1.52
N THR A 113 15.26 13.33 2.83
CA THR A 113 15.55 12.33 3.87
C THR A 113 14.27 11.75 4.43
N GLU A 114 14.34 10.63 5.15
CA GLU A 114 13.20 10.11 5.93
C GLU A 114 12.50 11.18 6.81
N ALA A 115 13.28 12.10 7.38
CA ALA A 115 12.76 13.16 8.23
C ALA A 115 11.90 14.18 7.46
N ASP A 116 12.26 14.49 6.21
CA ASP A 116 11.47 15.36 5.33
C ASP A 116 10.12 14.71 5.00
N ALA A 117 10.10 13.40 4.73
CA ALA A 117 8.87 12.65 4.49
C ALA A 117 7.94 12.66 5.71
N ARG A 118 8.49 12.49 6.91
CA ARG A 118 7.72 12.58 8.16
C ARG A 118 7.18 13.99 8.42
N THR A 119 7.97 15.00 8.11
CA THR A 119 7.56 16.42 8.25
C THR A 119 6.40 16.73 7.30
N ALA A 120 6.51 16.36 6.02
CA ALA A 120 5.43 16.52 5.05
C ALA A 120 4.14 15.80 5.49
N ALA A 121 4.25 14.56 5.98
CA ALA A 121 3.09 13.80 6.48
C ALA A 121 2.42 14.48 7.69
N ARG A 122 3.22 15.01 8.62
CA ARG A 122 2.74 15.74 9.80
C ARG A 122 2.01 17.03 9.41
N GLU A 123 2.61 17.85 8.55
CA GLU A 123 2.02 19.11 8.12
C GLU A 123 0.69 18.89 7.38
N VAL A 124 0.60 17.86 6.54
CA VAL A 124 -0.66 17.50 5.86
C VAL A 124 -1.71 17.08 6.87
N HIS A 125 -1.34 16.27 7.87
CA HIS A 125 -2.25 15.88 8.95
C HIS A 125 -2.77 17.10 9.72
N GLU A 126 -1.87 17.96 10.19
CA GLU A 126 -2.19 19.15 10.98
C GLU A 126 -3.06 20.14 10.20
N GLN A 127 -2.79 20.33 8.91
CA GLN A 127 -3.59 21.21 8.05
C GLN A 127 -4.97 20.63 7.71
N ALA A 128 -5.07 19.32 7.46
CA ALA A 128 -6.33 18.69 7.12
C ALA A 128 -7.24 18.49 8.34
N GLY A 129 -6.66 18.30 9.53
CA GLY A 129 -7.37 17.96 10.78
C GLY A 129 -8.08 16.59 10.74
N ARG A 130 -8.07 15.89 9.60
CA ARG A 130 -8.74 14.62 9.34
C ARG A 130 -7.92 13.81 8.33
N SER A 131 -7.13 12.86 8.81
CA SER A 131 -6.25 12.04 7.97
C SER A 131 -6.47 10.52 8.16
N GLY A 132 -7.64 10.13 8.67
CA GLY A 132 -8.02 8.76 9.01
C GLY A 132 -8.55 7.93 7.84
N GLY A 133 -8.05 8.18 6.61
CA GLY A 133 -8.39 7.36 5.45
C GLY A 133 -7.71 5.98 5.47
N ASN A 134 -8.14 5.08 4.57
CA ASN A 134 -7.57 3.73 4.44
C ASN A 134 -6.12 3.70 3.92
N GLY A 135 -5.63 4.81 3.33
CA GLY A 135 -4.35 4.87 2.62
C GLY A 135 -3.16 4.34 3.40
N ALA A 136 -3.12 4.49 4.73
CA ALA A 136 -2.08 3.89 5.56
C ALA A 136 -2.34 2.41 5.87
N LEU A 137 -3.60 2.03 6.10
CA LEU A 137 -4.03 0.69 6.53
C LEU A 137 -3.90 -0.35 5.42
N MET A 138 -4.28 -0.01 4.19
CA MET A 138 -4.36 -0.93 3.04
C MET A 138 -3.05 -1.66 2.70
N ARG A 139 -1.93 -1.15 3.19
CA ARG A 139 -0.57 -1.66 2.94
C ARG A 139 0.13 -2.18 4.20
N THR A 140 -0.61 -2.49 5.27
CA THR A 140 -0.03 -2.96 6.55
C THR A 140 0.17 -4.47 6.64
N GLY A 141 -0.50 -5.26 5.80
CA GLY A 141 -0.32 -6.73 5.75
C GLY A 141 1.14 -7.16 5.67
N PRO A 142 1.95 -6.60 4.74
CA PRO A 142 3.39 -6.85 4.69
C PRO A 142 4.14 -6.57 6.00
N LEU A 143 3.81 -5.47 6.70
CA LEU A 143 4.45 -5.11 7.96
C LEU A 143 4.20 -6.17 9.03
N ALA A 144 2.97 -6.67 9.15
CA ALA A 144 2.64 -7.73 10.10
C ALA A 144 3.46 -9.01 9.83
N LEU A 145 3.63 -9.37 8.55
CA LEU A 145 4.42 -10.55 8.15
C LEU A 145 5.91 -10.41 8.50
N GLY A 146 6.48 -9.20 8.36
CA GLY A 146 7.87 -8.92 8.72
C GLY A 146 8.17 -9.02 10.23
N TYR A 147 7.14 -8.98 11.08
CA TYR A 147 7.26 -8.88 12.54
C TYR A 147 6.58 -10.02 13.30
N LEU A 148 6.25 -11.15 12.65
CA LEU A 148 5.56 -12.29 13.30
C LEU A 148 6.28 -12.86 14.54
N ASN A 149 7.60 -12.67 14.66
CA ASN A 149 8.41 -13.08 15.81
C ASN A 149 8.87 -11.91 16.69
N ARG A 150 8.36 -10.70 16.45
CA ARG A 150 8.74 -9.44 17.09
C ARG A 150 7.49 -8.54 17.27
N PRO A 151 6.55 -8.90 18.17
CA PRO A 151 5.31 -8.17 18.37
C PRO A 151 5.53 -6.77 18.99
#